data_AF-A0AAE0KT43-F1
#
_entry.id   AF-A0AAE0KT43-F1
#
_cell.length_a   1.000
_cell.length_b   1.000
_cell.length_c   1.000
_cell.angle_alpha   90.00
_cell.angle_beta   90.00
_cell.angle_gamma   90.00
#
_symmetry.space_group_name_H-M   'P 1'
#
loop_
_entity.id
_entity.type
_entity.pdbx_description
1 polymer ?
#
loop_
_entity_poly.entity_id
_entity_poly.type
_entity_poly.pdbx_seq_one_letter_code
_entity_poly.pdbx_strand_id
1 'polypeptide(L)'
;MPPKKAAAGKAKRAASPTKKPAGKGKGVASGKDKKPAQAAVPQFITDAAIKIQARIRGYLARKHVKKMREDKIAMEKEMEELRANAYRAEVEYERKQQAKQRKKDQEERARIAAEKKLRKELLEACFDDEEDDVIKLLAQPGADVEMADTHNNTCLSEAAAGGAAGIVRLLLSKGADPNSQGEFKRTPLWRACFLGHDQVISMLLDAGADPRIGNDTGEIPKYVANKPEIREMLEAFDLSKTDKLVAQFNARKAEKEASIKAQSMAKINEKASEVTSAKEAYERDQKNLKKAHQELEKRIHEYDTVVGEAKPEELCNITLQTVKDAEKTLEEMKVLADESADNFRSVKLALRNLKDAEGAEDEDEVGIRIELKELDEVLMRDVGNKIRDSGKWPLVIDVSKQVSVFLRYTDTNYVNACSSTNMEPNKLRRSLLGGIRYGKPMVLDLMDVDLMDEIERAFDVIEFGLFDEIMSKGLLQNEAYMKLIRKDDGEEYHPNKFQDSRAQKFKLIIITSNRDPKESLVESTYVMRVKVKK
;
A
#
# COMPACT_ATOMS: atom_id res chain seq x y z
N MET A 1 53.56 -7.59 10.67
CA MET A 1 54.56 -6.50 10.58
C MET A 1 53.99 -5.35 9.75
N PRO A 2 53.78 -4.13 10.29
CA PRO A 2 53.79 -2.88 9.53
C PRO A 2 55.23 -2.30 9.43
N PRO A 3 55.59 -1.46 8.43
CA PRO A 3 55.54 0.03 8.54
C PRO A 3 55.28 0.70 7.15
N LYS A 4 55.42 2.01 6.83
CA LYS A 4 55.85 3.29 7.45
C LYS A 4 54.77 4.36 7.10
N LYS A 5 54.30 5.27 7.96
CA LYS A 5 54.89 6.55 8.44
C LYS A 5 55.27 7.61 7.38
N ALA A 6 54.46 8.67 7.30
CA ALA A 6 54.81 10.11 7.31
C ALA A 6 53.50 10.93 7.28
N ALA A 7 53.34 12.19 7.71
CA ALA A 7 53.93 13.11 8.69
C ALA A 7 53.09 14.42 8.53
N ALA A 8 53.05 15.31 9.53
CA ALA A 8 51.99 16.34 9.61
C ALA A 8 52.31 17.70 8.94
N GLY A 9 51.27 18.44 8.56
CA GLY A 9 51.32 19.86 8.15
C GLY A 9 50.04 20.61 8.53
N LYS A 10 50.15 21.72 9.26
CA LYS A 10 49.01 22.55 9.72
C LYS A 10 48.59 23.58 8.66
N ALA A 11 47.28 23.80 8.48
CA ALA A 11 46.74 25.00 7.86
C ALA A 11 45.58 25.57 8.68
N LYS A 12 45.53 26.90 8.85
CA LYS A 12 44.57 27.60 9.73
C LYS A 12 43.21 27.78 9.03
N ARG A 13 42.12 27.58 9.76
CA ARG A 13 40.79 28.11 9.38
C ARG A 13 40.73 29.62 9.67
N ALA A 14 40.26 30.39 8.71
CA ALA A 14 39.79 31.76 8.91
C ALA A 14 38.38 31.86 8.33
N ALA A 15 37.42 32.36 9.12
CA ALA A 15 36.05 32.59 8.69
C ALA A 15 35.55 33.90 9.30
N SER A 16 35.22 34.85 8.45
CA SER A 16 34.76 36.19 8.80
C SER A 16 33.27 36.33 8.45
N PRO A 17 32.41 36.88 9.34
CA PRO A 17 31.08 37.33 8.95
C PRO A 17 31.05 38.85 8.77
N THR A 18 30.80 39.32 7.55
CA THR A 18 30.57 40.74 7.25
C THR A 18 29.11 41.14 7.49
N LYS A 19 28.90 42.29 8.14
CA LYS A 19 27.57 42.89 8.32
C LYS A 19 27.12 43.59 7.04
N LYS A 20 25.82 43.51 6.71
CA LYS A 20 25.15 44.48 5.82
C LYS A 20 24.46 45.58 6.66
N PRO A 21 24.49 46.86 6.24
CA PRO A 21 23.71 47.94 6.83
C PRO A 21 22.34 48.08 6.15
N ALA A 22 21.35 48.63 6.87
CA ALA A 22 20.09 49.12 6.32
C ALA A 22 20.01 50.65 6.46
N GLY A 23 19.46 51.32 5.44
CA GLY A 23 19.55 52.77 5.27
C GLY A 23 18.44 53.59 5.95
N LYS A 24 18.63 54.91 5.98
CA LYS A 24 17.68 55.90 6.49
C LYS A 24 16.61 56.24 5.44
N GLY A 25 15.36 56.39 5.88
CA GLY A 25 14.28 57.04 5.13
C GLY A 25 13.70 58.23 5.90
N LYS A 26 13.45 59.35 5.21
CA LYS A 26 12.60 60.48 5.67
C LYS A 26 11.13 60.05 5.43
N GLY A 27 10.08 60.50 6.13
CA GLY A 27 9.91 61.57 7.12
C GLY A 27 8.84 62.57 6.64
N VAL A 28 7.60 62.51 7.16
CA VAL A 28 6.49 63.43 6.80
C VAL A 28 5.55 63.74 8.00
N ALA A 29 5.31 65.04 8.20
CA ALA A 29 4.15 65.76 8.77
C ALA A 29 3.66 65.64 10.24
N SER A 30 3.66 66.84 10.87
CA SER A 30 2.56 67.51 11.63
C SER A 30 2.09 67.01 13.00
N GLY A 31 1.93 67.97 13.92
CA GLY A 31 1.28 67.78 15.23
C GLY A 31 1.83 68.69 16.33
N LYS A 32 1.65 70.02 16.23
CA LYS A 32 1.96 70.94 17.35
C LYS A 32 0.76 71.03 18.29
N ASP A 33 0.72 70.18 19.31
CA ASP A 33 -0.19 70.37 20.44
C ASP A 33 0.58 70.62 21.74
N LYS A 34 0.32 71.77 22.36
CA LYS A 34 0.84 72.10 23.69
C LYS A 34 -0.01 71.39 24.74
N LYS A 35 0.60 70.57 25.59
CA LYS A 35 0.02 70.16 26.88
C LYS A 35 0.89 70.66 28.05
N PRO A 36 0.28 70.91 29.22
CA PRO A 36 0.84 71.80 30.23
C PRO A 36 1.92 71.13 31.08
N ALA A 37 2.72 71.97 31.73
CA ALA A 37 3.78 71.52 32.64
C ALA A 37 3.20 70.68 33.80
N GLN A 38 3.54 69.40 33.82
CA GLN A 38 3.42 68.56 35.01
C GLN A 38 4.71 68.67 35.82
N ALA A 39 4.56 68.78 37.14
CA ALA A 39 5.67 69.03 38.05
C ALA A 39 6.75 67.95 37.95
N ALA A 40 8.01 68.39 37.83
CA ALA A 40 9.15 67.48 37.80
C ALA A 40 9.34 66.82 39.18
N VAL A 41 8.96 65.55 39.29
CA VAL A 41 9.40 64.69 40.41
C VAL A 41 10.92 64.57 40.33
N PRO A 42 11.68 64.87 41.41
CA PRO A 42 13.14 64.82 41.35
C PRO A 42 13.64 63.39 41.09
N GLN A 43 14.13 63.13 39.88
CA GLN A 43 14.83 61.89 39.54
C GLN A 43 16.25 61.87 40.14
N PHE A 44 16.35 61.84 41.47
CA PHE A 44 17.54 61.32 42.16
C PHE A 44 17.49 59.78 42.22
N ILE A 45 17.29 59.15 41.05
CA ILE A 45 17.76 57.78 40.86
C ILE A 45 19.28 57.89 40.79
N THR A 46 19.92 57.69 41.93
CA THR A 46 21.38 57.77 42.03
C THR A 46 22.03 56.82 41.01
N ASP A 47 23.16 57.24 40.44
CA ASP A 47 23.94 56.40 39.52
C ASP A 47 24.32 55.04 40.18
N ALA A 48 24.41 55.01 41.52
CA ALA A 48 24.46 53.80 42.32
C ALA A 48 23.24 52.87 42.16
N ALA A 49 22.00 53.38 42.21
CA ALA A 49 20.78 52.59 42.02
C ALA A 49 20.69 51.99 40.61
N ILE A 50 21.10 52.73 39.57
CA ILE A 50 21.18 52.21 38.19
C ILE A 50 22.21 51.09 38.10
N LYS A 51 23.41 51.27 38.69
CA LYS A 51 24.46 50.24 38.77
C LYS A 51 23.99 49.00 39.52
N ILE A 52 23.25 49.14 40.62
CA ILE A 52 22.66 48.02 41.39
C ILE A 52 21.62 47.28 40.55
N GLN A 53 20.67 47.98 39.92
CA GLN A 53 19.66 47.36 39.05
C GLN A 53 20.29 46.63 37.86
N ALA A 54 21.31 47.21 37.22
CA ALA A 54 22.07 46.56 36.15
C ALA A 54 22.79 45.29 36.65
N ARG A 55 23.36 45.31 37.85
CA ARG A 55 24.00 44.14 38.49
C ARG A 55 22.97 43.04 38.77
N ILE A 56 21.79 43.38 39.29
CA ILE A 56 20.70 42.44 39.58
C ILE A 56 20.14 41.83 38.29
N ARG A 57 19.84 42.63 37.26
CA ARG A 57 19.42 42.12 35.94
C ARG A 57 20.48 41.19 35.33
N GLY A 58 21.75 41.56 35.42
CA GLY A 58 22.87 40.72 34.96
C GLY A 58 23.10 39.45 35.79
N TYR A 59 22.65 39.39 37.04
CA TYR A 59 22.64 38.18 37.86
C TYR A 59 21.46 37.28 37.50
N LEU A 60 20.24 37.85 37.42
CA LEU A 60 19.03 37.13 37.02
C LEU A 60 19.16 36.54 35.62
N ALA A 61 19.69 37.28 34.64
CA ALA A 61 19.97 36.78 33.30
C ALA A 61 20.96 35.60 33.31
N ARG A 62 22.04 35.66 34.12
CA ARG A 62 22.98 34.54 34.27
C ARG A 62 22.37 33.32 34.97
N LYS A 63 21.51 33.53 35.98
CA LYS A 63 20.74 32.45 36.63
C LYS A 63 19.77 31.79 35.64
N HIS A 64 19.08 32.59 34.82
CA HIS A 64 18.14 32.11 33.81
C HIS A 64 18.86 31.35 32.68
N VAL A 65 19.99 31.86 32.16
CA VAL A 65 20.83 31.17 31.19
C VAL A 65 21.43 29.87 31.76
N LYS A 66 21.81 29.84 33.05
CA LYS A 66 22.26 28.61 33.72
C LYS A 66 21.12 27.57 33.76
N LYS A 67 19.93 27.98 34.21
CA LYS A 67 18.75 27.11 34.24
C LYS A 67 18.40 26.58 32.85
N MET A 68 18.28 27.45 31.85
CA MET A 68 18.03 27.06 30.44
C MET A 68 19.08 26.05 29.91
N ARG A 69 20.32 26.11 30.40
CA ARG A 69 21.39 25.19 29.99
C ARG A 69 21.30 23.85 30.72
N GLU A 70 20.87 23.85 31.98
CA GLU A 70 20.57 22.64 32.77
C GLU A 70 19.32 21.95 32.22
N ASP A 71 18.23 22.69 32.00
CA ASP A 71 16.99 22.24 31.37
C ASP A 71 17.26 21.65 29.98
N LYS A 72 18.11 22.31 29.15
CA LYS A 72 18.52 21.78 27.83
C LYS A 72 19.29 20.45 27.92
N ILE A 73 20.21 20.30 28.88
CA ILE A 73 20.96 19.05 29.06
C ILE A 73 20.04 17.92 29.54
N ALA A 74 19.06 18.22 30.40
CA ALA A 74 18.05 17.27 30.82
C ALA A 74 17.20 16.80 29.62
N MET A 75 16.69 17.73 28.81
CA MET A 75 15.94 17.42 27.58
C MET A 75 16.78 16.63 26.57
N GLU A 76 18.06 16.97 26.37
CA GLU A 76 18.94 16.23 25.46
C GLU A 76 19.11 14.76 25.89
N LYS A 77 19.25 14.51 27.21
CA LYS A 77 19.36 13.16 27.77
C LYS A 77 18.06 12.38 27.68
N GLU A 78 16.92 13.02 28.00
CA GLU A 78 15.59 12.43 27.88
C GLU A 78 15.26 12.05 26.42
N MET A 79 15.61 12.92 25.47
CA MET A 79 15.50 12.65 24.03
C MET A 79 16.41 11.51 23.57
N GLU A 80 17.60 11.35 24.15
CA GLU A 80 18.51 10.23 23.85
C GLU A 80 17.97 8.90 24.39
N GLU A 81 17.43 8.89 25.61
CA GLU A 81 16.75 7.73 26.20
C GLU A 81 15.49 7.34 25.41
N LEU A 82 14.66 8.30 24.99
CA LEU A 82 13.50 8.07 24.12
C LEU A 82 13.89 7.48 22.76
N ARG A 83 14.94 7.99 22.12
CA ARG A 83 15.48 7.43 20.86
C ARG A 83 16.00 6.01 21.04
N ALA A 84 16.72 5.72 22.13
CA ALA A 84 17.19 4.38 22.44
C ALA A 84 16.04 3.41 22.75
N ASN A 85 14.93 3.88 23.34
CA ASN A 85 13.72 3.09 23.54
C ASN A 85 12.99 2.81 22.21
N ALA A 86 12.83 3.82 21.36
CA ALA A 86 12.21 3.67 20.04
C ALA A 86 12.96 2.65 19.16
N TYR A 87 14.30 2.78 19.06
CA TYR A 87 15.13 1.85 18.29
C TYR A 87 15.06 0.40 18.83
N ARG A 88 15.00 0.22 20.16
CA ARG A 88 14.81 -1.12 20.75
C ARG A 88 13.44 -1.71 20.40
N ALA A 89 12.38 -0.91 20.45
CA ALA A 89 11.04 -1.35 20.08
C ALA A 89 10.93 -1.72 18.59
N GLU A 90 11.58 -0.95 17.71
CA GLU A 90 11.68 -1.21 16.27
C GLU A 90 12.39 -2.54 15.97
N VAL A 91 13.58 -2.77 16.54
CA VAL A 91 14.33 -4.03 16.39
C VAL A 91 13.57 -5.23 16.97
N GLU A 92 12.85 -5.06 18.08
CA GLU A 92 11.96 -6.11 18.62
C GLU A 92 10.78 -6.41 17.69
N TYR A 93 10.18 -5.37 17.10
CA TYR A 93 9.07 -5.51 16.16
C TYR A 93 9.52 -6.25 14.89
N GLU A 94 10.65 -5.86 14.29
CA GLU A 94 11.25 -6.58 13.16
C GLU A 94 11.48 -8.06 13.48
N ARG A 95 12.10 -8.35 14.64
CA ARG A 95 12.35 -9.73 15.08
C ARG A 95 11.05 -10.53 15.24
N LYS A 96 10.01 -9.91 15.82
CA LYS A 96 8.67 -10.52 15.94
C LYS A 96 8.06 -10.80 14.55
N GLN A 97 8.21 -9.91 13.58
CA GLN A 97 7.71 -10.13 12.21
C GLN A 97 8.52 -11.21 11.46
N GLN A 98 9.86 -11.20 11.54
CA GLN A 98 10.70 -12.25 10.97
C GLN A 98 10.41 -13.63 11.59
N ALA A 99 10.17 -13.70 12.89
CA ALA A 99 9.77 -14.93 13.57
C ALA A 99 8.39 -15.44 13.11
N LYS A 100 7.41 -14.54 12.94
CA LYS A 100 6.10 -14.87 12.35
C LYS A 100 6.24 -15.43 10.94
N GLN A 101 7.06 -14.81 10.09
CA GLN A 101 7.24 -15.28 8.72
C GLN A 101 7.91 -16.65 8.68
N ARG A 102 9.03 -16.84 9.40
CA ARG A 102 9.72 -18.14 9.48
C ARG A 102 8.81 -19.26 9.99
N LYS A 103 7.92 -18.95 10.93
CA LYS A 103 6.91 -19.90 11.43
C LYS A 103 5.93 -20.31 10.32
N LYS A 104 5.39 -19.35 9.56
CA LYS A 104 4.53 -19.64 8.39
C LYS A 104 5.25 -20.50 7.34
N ASP A 105 6.46 -20.10 6.96
CA ASP A 105 7.27 -20.82 5.96
C ASP A 105 7.57 -22.26 6.42
N GLN A 106 7.76 -22.47 7.73
CA GLN A 106 7.98 -23.79 8.32
C GLN A 106 6.70 -24.63 8.37
N GLU A 107 5.56 -24.04 8.72
CA GLU A 107 4.24 -24.68 8.71
C GLU A 107 3.83 -25.11 7.29
N GLU A 108 4.06 -24.26 6.29
CA GLU A 108 3.81 -24.57 4.88
C GLU A 108 4.70 -25.71 4.37
N ARG A 109 6.01 -25.66 4.64
CA ARG A 109 6.95 -26.76 4.29
C ARG A 109 6.57 -28.06 4.99
N ALA A 110 6.12 -28.01 6.25
CA ALA A 110 5.65 -29.18 6.97
C ALA A 110 4.36 -29.74 6.36
N ARG A 111 3.42 -28.88 5.91
CA ARG A 111 2.20 -29.30 5.21
C ARG A 111 2.54 -30.02 3.91
N ILE A 112 3.38 -29.44 3.06
CA ILE A 112 3.79 -30.03 1.77
C ILE A 112 4.54 -31.36 1.99
N ALA A 113 5.39 -31.44 3.02
CA ALA A 113 6.09 -32.67 3.36
C ALA A 113 5.13 -33.76 3.88
N ALA A 114 4.13 -33.40 4.69
CA ALA A 114 3.11 -34.32 5.19
C ALA A 114 2.19 -34.83 4.07
N GLU A 115 1.74 -33.95 3.18
CA GLU A 115 0.92 -34.29 2.01
C GLU A 115 1.67 -35.24 1.06
N LYS A 116 2.94 -34.93 0.76
CA LYS A 116 3.80 -35.82 -0.04
C LYS A 116 4.05 -37.17 0.64
N LYS A 117 4.13 -37.20 1.98
CA LYS A 117 4.28 -38.44 2.74
C LYS A 117 3.00 -39.29 2.69
N LEU A 118 1.85 -38.69 3.02
CA LEU A 118 0.52 -39.33 2.94
C LEU A 118 0.27 -39.92 1.56
N ARG A 119 0.56 -39.16 0.50
CA ARG A 119 0.47 -39.61 -0.89
C ARG A 119 1.31 -40.85 -1.18
N LYS A 120 2.55 -40.89 -0.68
CA LYS A 120 3.43 -42.05 -0.86
C LYS A 120 2.89 -43.27 -0.08
N GLU A 121 2.59 -43.09 1.19
CA GLU A 121 2.10 -44.17 2.08
C GLU A 121 0.79 -44.78 1.57
N LEU A 122 -0.15 -43.95 1.06
CA LEU A 122 -1.42 -44.42 0.52
C LEU A 122 -1.25 -45.24 -0.77
N LEU A 123 -0.35 -44.82 -1.67
CA LEU A 123 -0.09 -45.54 -2.92
C LEU A 123 0.63 -46.86 -2.70
N GLU A 124 1.59 -46.90 -1.77
CA GLU A 124 2.29 -48.14 -1.37
C GLU A 124 1.31 -49.14 -0.74
N ALA A 125 0.51 -48.71 0.25
CA ALA A 125 -0.52 -49.55 0.88
C ALA A 125 -1.59 -50.06 -0.12
N CYS A 126 -1.91 -49.29 -1.17
CA CYS A 126 -2.80 -49.76 -2.23
C CYS A 126 -2.19 -50.87 -3.09
N PHE A 127 -0.87 -50.86 -3.32
CA PHE A 127 -0.18 -51.89 -4.09
C PHE A 127 0.03 -53.18 -3.29
N ASP A 128 0.35 -53.07 -2.00
CA ASP A 128 0.69 -54.20 -1.12
C ASP A 128 -0.53 -54.93 -0.49
N ASP A 129 -1.76 -54.58 -0.86
CA ASP A 129 -3.05 -55.11 -0.34
C ASP A 129 -3.31 -54.86 1.17
N GLU A 130 -2.79 -53.77 1.72
CA GLU A 130 -2.96 -53.36 3.13
C GLU A 130 -4.29 -52.58 3.36
N GLU A 131 -5.44 -53.27 3.25
CA GLU A 131 -6.78 -52.66 3.32
C GLU A 131 -7.01 -51.81 4.59
N ASP A 132 -6.58 -52.29 5.76
CA ASP A 132 -6.72 -51.57 7.04
C ASP A 132 -5.99 -50.22 7.05
N ASP A 133 -4.80 -50.15 6.43
CA ASP A 133 -4.01 -48.93 6.39
C ASP A 133 -4.48 -47.97 5.31
N VAL A 134 -4.97 -48.46 4.17
CA VAL A 134 -5.71 -47.63 3.20
C VAL A 134 -6.95 -46.99 3.85
N ILE A 135 -7.73 -47.73 4.66
CA ILE A 135 -8.88 -47.17 5.39
C ILE A 135 -8.46 -46.06 6.36
N LYS A 136 -7.36 -46.25 7.11
CA LYS A 136 -6.82 -45.24 8.04
C LYS A 136 -6.29 -44.01 7.31
N LEU A 137 -5.58 -44.19 6.20
CA LEU A 137 -4.98 -43.11 5.42
C LEU A 137 -6.05 -42.29 4.69
N LEU A 138 -7.07 -42.92 4.09
CA LEU A 138 -8.23 -42.24 3.48
C LEU A 138 -9.11 -41.47 4.49
N ALA A 139 -8.97 -41.73 5.79
CA ALA A 139 -9.63 -40.96 6.84
C ALA A 139 -8.86 -39.69 7.26
N GLN A 140 -7.62 -39.48 6.78
CA GLN A 140 -6.81 -38.32 7.14
C GLN A 140 -7.19 -37.06 6.33
N PRO A 141 -7.07 -35.85 6.91
CA PRO A 141 -7.30 -34.61 6.18
C PRO A 141 -6.36 -34.47 4.97
N GLY A 142 -6.93 -34.28 3.79
CA GLY A 142 -6.17 -34.14 2.54
C GLY A 142 -5.95 -35.46 1.77
N ALA A 143 -6.44 -36.60 2.26
CA ALA A 143 -6.53 -37.81 1.46
C ALA A 143 -7.68 -37.72 0.44
N ASP A 144 -7.45 -38.19 -0.77
CA ASP A 144 -8.43 -38.29 -1.86
C ASP A 144 -8.26 -39.64 -2.57
N VAL A 145 -9.34 -40.20 -3.11
CA VAL A 145 -9.33 -41.49 -3.82
C VAL A 145 -8.74 -41.37 -5.24
N GLU A 146 -8.77 -40.16 -5.81
CA GLU A 146 -8.09 -39.82 -7.07
C GLU A 146 -6.61 -39.44 -6.88
N MET A 147 -6.07 -39.61 -5.67
CA MET A 147 -4.66 -39.34 -5.41
C MET A 147 -3.79 -40.29 -6.25
N ALA A 148 -2.86 -39.70 -7.01
CA ALA A 148 -2.05 -40.39 -8.01
C ALA A 148 -0.54 -40.19 -7.78
N ASP A 149 0.32 -41.04 -8.33
CA ASP A 149 1.78 -40.91 -8.24
C ASP A 149 2.34 -39.79 -9.15
N THR A 150 3.67 -39.69 -9.29
CA THR A 150 4.32 -38.70 -10.19
C THR A 150 4.12 -39.00 -11.68
N HIS A 151 3.59 -40.16 -12.03
CA HIS A 151 3.30 -40.63 -13.38
C HIS A 151 1.78 -40.70 -13.63
N ASN A 152 0.96 -40.08 -12.77
CA ASN A 152 -0.50 -40.07 -12.77
C ASN A 152 -1.18 -41.43 -12.51
N ASN A 153 -0.47 -42.45 -12.02
CA ASN A 153 -1.08 -43.70 -11.59
C ASN A 153 -1.89 -43.47 -10.29
N THR A 154 -3.21 -43.56 -10.36
CA THR A 154 -4.13 -43.42 -9.22
C THR A 154 -3.99 -44.57 -8.22
N CYS A 155 -4.49 -44.39 -6.99
CA CYS A 155 -4.63 -45.46 -6.00
C CYS A 155 -5.32 -46.71 -6.57
N LEU A 156 -6.34 -46.52 -7.43
CA LEU A 156 -7.04 -47.62 -8.10
C LEU A 156 -6.15 -48.31 -9.17
N SER A 157 -5.29 -47.56 -9.85
CA SER A 157 -4.33 -48.09 -10.83
C SER A 157 -3.23 -48.92 -10.18
N GLU A 158 -2.78 -48.55 -8.98
CA GLU A 158 -1.80 -49.33 -8.21
C GLU A 158 -2.44 -50.57 -7.55
N ALA A 159 -3.62 -50.44 -6.94
CA ALA A 159 -4.36 -51.59 -6.42
C ALA A 159 -4.72 -52.61 -7.53
N ALA A 160 -5.05 -52.14 -8.72
CA ALA A 160 -5.29 -53.00 -9.88
C ALA A 160 -4.01 -53.66 -10.45
N ALA A 161 -2.82 -53.12 -10.15
CA ALA A 161 -1.56 -53.74 -10.49
C ALA A 161 -1.12 -54.77 -9.42
N GLY A 162 -1.30 -54.47 -8.14
CA GLY A 162 -1.04 -55.42 -7.04
C GLY A 162 -1.98 -56.64 -7.06
N GLY A 163 -3.21 -56.48 -7.56
CA GLY A 163 -4.25 -57.51 -7.52
C GLY A 163 -5.16 -57.40 -6.27
N ALA A 164 -5.06 -56.28 -5.55
CA ALA A 164 -5.68 -55.98 -4.26
C ALA A 164 -7.21 -55.84 -4.35
N ALA A 165 -7.92 -56.97 -4.44
CA ALA A 165 -9.35 -57.00 -4.72
C ALA A 165 -10.23 -56.38 -3.61
N GLY A 166 -9.77 -56.37 -2.35
CA GLY A 166 -10.43 -55.66 -1.25
C GLY A 166 -10.35 -54.14 -1.45
N ILE A 167 -9.14 -53.64 -1.67
CA ILE A 167 -8.85 -52.22 -1.90
C ILE A 167 -9.52 -51.70 -3.16
N VAL A 168 -9.50 -52.44 -4.27
CA VAL A 168 -10.22 -52.09 -5.51
C VAL A 168 -11.72 -51.88 -5.23
N ARG A 169 -12.35 -52.79 -4.48
CA ARG A 169 -13.77 -52.65 -4.09
C ARG A 169 -14.00 -51.41 -3.21
N LEU A 170 -13.12 -51.16 -2.25
CA LEU A 170 -13.18 -49.99 -1.36
C LEU A 170 -13.10 -48.68 -2.16
N LEU A 171 -12.09 -48.52 -3.01
CA LEU A 171 -11.88 -47.32 -3.82
C LEU A 171 -13.05 -47.05 -4.78
N LEU A 172 -13.54 -48.09 -5.47
CA LEU A 172 -14.73 -47.99 -6.33
C LEU A 172 -15.99 -47.60 -5.54
N SER A 173 -16.17 -48.12 -4.32
CA SER A 173 -17.31 -47.74 -3.45
C SER A 173 -17.27 -46.28 -3.00
N LYS A 174 -16.07 -45.68 -2.91
CA LYS A 174 -15.85 -44.25 -2.63
C LYS A 174 -15.97 -43.38 -3.88
N GLY A 175 -16.05 -44.00 -5.06
CA GLY A 175 -16.27 -43.34 -6.34
C GLY A 175 -15.00 -43.00 -7.12
N ALA A 176 -13.94 -43.80 -6.96
CA ALA A 176 -12.74 -43.70 -7.80
C ALA A 176 -13.04 -43.97 -9.29
N ASP A 177 -12.34 -43.30 -10.20
CA ASP A 177 -12.52 -43.36 -11.65
C ASP A 177 -11.92 -44.66 -12.23
N PRO A 178 -12.75 -45.64 -12.66
CA PRO A 178 -12.26 -46.91 -13.21
C PRO A 178 -11.55 -46.75 -14.56
N ASN A 179 -11.66 -45.58 -15.18
CA ASN A 179 -11.06 -45.23 -16.47
C ASN A 179 -9.90 -44.21 -16.34
N SER A 180 -9.45 -43.94 -15.11
CA SER A 180 -8.28 -43.07 -14.86
C SER A 180 -7.06 -43.50 -15.70
N GLN A 181 -6.43 -42.54 -16.37
CA GLN A 181 -5.28 -42.80 -17.25
C GLN A 181 -3.98 -42.37 -16.56
N GLY A 182 -3.18 -43.35 -16.15
CA GLY A 182 -1.86 -43.13 -15.60
C GLY A 182 -0.77 -43.08 -16.66
N GLU A 183 0.42 -43.59 -16.31
CA GLU A 183 1.57 -43.54 -17.20
C GLU A 183 1.29 -44.31 -18.50
N PHE A 184 1.74 -43.75 -19.64
CA PHE A 184 1.46 -44.27 -20.98
C PHE A 184 -0.05 -44.46 -21.24
N LYS A 185 -0.93 -43.66 -20.61
CA LYS A 185 -2.39 -43.74 -20.67
C LYS A 185 -2.98 -45.10 -20.25
N ARG A 186 -2.23 -45.89 -19.47
CA ARG A 186 -2.69 -47.19 -18.98
C ARG A 186 -3.80 -47.00 -17.95
N THR A 187 -4.90 -47.71 -18.13
CA THR A 187 -6.02 -47.74 -17.18
C THR A 187 -5.81 -48.83 -16.10
N PRO A 188 -6.53 -48.77 -14.96
CA PRO A 188 -6.57 -49.87 -14.00
C PRO A 188 -6.89 -51.22 -14.65
N LEU A 189 -7.86 -51.24 -15.58
CA LEU A 189 -8.24 -52.45 -16.32
C LEU A 189 -7.11 -52.96 -17.23
N TRP A 190 -6.37 -52.08 -17.89
CA TRP A 190 -5.20 -52.45 -18.70
C TRP A 190 -4.13 -53.13 -17.85
N ARG A 191 -3.81 -52.56 -16.67
CA ARG A 191 -2.81 -53.12 -15.72
C ARG A 191 -3.26 -54.47 -15.16
N ALA A 192 -4.52 -54.60 -14.74
CA ALA A 192 -5.06 -55.86 -14.23
C ALA A 192 -5.04 -56.97 -15.29
N CYS A 193 -5.37 -56.66 -16.55
CA CYS A 193 -5.30 -57.60 -17.67
C CYS A 193 -3.86 -58.03 -17.99
N PHE A 194 -2.91 -57.09 -18.02
CA PHE A 194 -1.49 -57.38 -18.26
C PHE A 194 -0.91 -58.36 -17.22
N LEU A 195 -1.26 -58.16 -15.95
CA LEU A 195 -0.74 -58.97 -14.84
C LEU A 195 -1.59 -60.23 -14.56
N GLY A 196 -2.82 -60.31 -15.07
CA GLY A 196 -3.66 -61.51 -15.05
C GLY A 196 -4.54 -61.65 -13.80
N HIS A 197 -4.99 -60.54 -13.23
CA HIS A 197 -5.75 -60.47 -11.96
C HIS A 197 -7.27 -60.62 -12.19
N ASP A 198 -7.73 -61.84 -12.48
CA ASP A 198 -9.11 -62.18 -12.89
C ASP A 198 -10.19 -61.53 -12.02
N GLN A 199 -10.05 -61.62 -10.70
CA GLN A 199 -11.01 -61.08 -9.73
C GLN A 199 -11.11 -59.54 -9.78
N VAL A 200 -9.99 -58.84 -10.00
CA VAL A 200 -9.94 -57.39 -10.15
C VAL A 200 -10.56 -56.97 -11.48
N ILE A 201 -10.29 -57.71 -12.56
CA ILE A 201 -10.83 -57.45 -13.90
C ILE A 201 -12.36 -57.46 -13.88
N SER A 202 -12.98 -58.47 -13.26
CA SER A 202 -14.44 -58.52 -13.13
C SER A 202 -14.99 -57.32 -12.33
N MET A 203 -14.36 -56.94 -11.21
CA MET A 203 -14.81 -55.78 -10.41
C MET A 203 -14.71 -54.46 -11.14
N LEU A 204 -13.64 -54.25 -11.91
CA LEU A 204 -13.46 -53.04 -12.71
C LEU A 204 -14.51 -52.96 -13.83
N LEU A 205 -14.77 -54.06 -14.54
CA LEU A 205 -15.82 -54.14 -15.56
C LEU A 205 -17.22 -53.88 -14.99
N ASP A 206 -17.56 -54.50 -13.85
CA ASP A 206 -18.84 -54.28 -13.16
C ASP A 206 -19.01 -52.83 -12.66
N ALA A 207 -17.91 -52.13 -12.40
CA ALA A 207 -17.91 -50.72 -12.01
C ALA A 207 -17.86 -49.73 -13.19
N GLY A 208 -17.81 -50.20 -14.43
CA GLY A 208 -17.82 -49.35 -15.63
C GLY A 208 -16.45 -48.98 -16.19
N ALA A 209 -15.41 -49.78 -15.91
CA ALA A 209 -14.18 -49.71 -16.69
C ALA A 209 -14.46 -50.08 -18.15
N ASP A 210 -14.00 -49.24 -19.07
CA ASP A 210 -14.25 -49.40 -20.49
C ASP A 210 -13.15 -50.27 -21.14
N PRO A 211 -13.48 -51.50 -21.58
CA PRO A 211 -12.51 -52.40 -22.19
C PRO A 211 -12.04 -51.92 -23.57
N ARG A 212 -12.56 -50.81 -24.11
CA ARG A 212 -12.14 -50.19 -25.37
C ARG A 212 -10.98 -49.20 -25.20
N ILE A 213 -10.71 -48.71 -23.98
CA ILE A 213 -9.66 -47.72 -23.74
C ILE A 213 -8.28 -48.37 -23.81
N GLY A 214 -7.53 -48.04 -24.86
CA GLY A 214 -6.14 -48.46 -25.03
C GLY A 214 -5.13 -47.55 -24.32
N ASN A 215 -3.91 -48.06 -24.19
CA ASN A 215 -2.75 -47.27 -23.78
C ASN A 215 -2.30 -46.28 -24.90
N ASP A 216 -1.21 -45.55 -24.68
CA ASP A 216 -0.70 -44.53 -25.61
C ASP A 216 -0.26 -45.09 -26.97
N THR A 217 0.10 -46.38 -27.04
CA THR A 217 0.37 -47.12 -28.28
C THR A 217 -0.89 -47.71 -28.94
N GLY A 218 -2.08 -47.48 -28.37
CA GLY A 218 -3.36 -47.99 -28.88
C GLY A 218 -3.68 -49.43 -28.50
N GLU A 219 -2.89 -50.05 -27.61
CA GLU A 219 -3.11 -51.43 -27.17
C GLU A 219 -4.25 -51.50 -26.15
N ILE A 220 -5.35 -52.10 -26.58
CA ILE A 220 -6.58 -52.32 -25.80
C ILE A 220 -6.38 -53.51 -24.84
N PRO A 221 -6.94 -53.51 -23.61
CA PRO A 221 -6.73 -54.56 -22.60
C PRO A 221 -6.88 -56.01 -23.09
N LYS A 222 -7.76 -56.27 -24.06
CA LYS A 222 -7.93 -57.59 -24.70
C LYS A 222 -6.64 -58.15 -25.32
N TYR A 223 -5.83 -57.31 -25.97
CA TYR A 223 -4.61 -57.77 -26.65
C TYR A 223 -3.44 -57.99 -25.68
N VAL A 224 -3.49 -57.32 -24.54
CA VAL A 224 -2.45 -57.32 -23.51
C VAL A 224 -2.70 -58.40 -22.44
N ALA A 225 -3.94 -58.90 -22.33
CA ALA A 225 -4.32 -59.94 -21.39
C ALA A 225 -3.46 -61.22 -21.51
N ASN A 226 -2.85 -61.64 -20.40
CA ASN A 226 -1.94 -62.79 -20.35
C ASN A 226 -2.67 -64.13 -20.55
N LYS A 227 -3.85 -64.28 -19.93
CA LYS A 227 -4.66 -65.51 -19.98
C LYS A 227 -5.70 -65.47 -21.12
N PRO A 228 -5.96 -66.59 -21.84
CA PRO A 228 -6.99 -66.65 -22.88
C PRO A 228 -8.41 -66.45 -22.34
N GLU A 229 -8.70 -66.89 -21.11
CA GLU A 229 -10.01 -66.76 -20.46
C GLU A 229 -10.41 -65.29 -20.25
N ILE A 230 -9.43 -64.42 -19.93
CA ILE A 230 -9.63 -62.97 -19.85
C ILE A 230 -9.97 -62.39 -21.23
N ARG A 231 -9.32 -62.88 -22.30
CA ARG A 231 -9.57 -62.39 -23.67
C ARG A 231 -10.98 -62.72 -24.14
N GLU A 232 -11.45 -63.93 -23.83
CA GLU A 232 -12.82 -64.37 -24.09
C GLU A 232 -13.84 -63.57 -23.25
N MET A 233 -13.57 -63.36 -21.96
CA MET A 233 -14.40 -62.52 -21.09
C MET A 233 -14.57 -61.10 -21.63
N LEU A 234 -13.48 -60.46 -22.08
CA LEU A 234 -13.49 -59.11 -22.65
C LEU A 234 -14.17 -59.05 -24.03
N GLU A 235 -14.14 -60.13 -24.80
CA GLU A 235 -14.82 -60.24 -26.11
C GLU A 235 -16.32 -60.49 -25.97
N ALA A 236 -16.75 -61.24 -24.96
CA ALA A 236 -18.15 -61.49 -24.65
C ALA A 236 -18.80 -60.37 -23.81
N PHE A 237 -18.07 -59.30 -23.47
CA PHE A 237 -18.56 -58.27 -22.54
C PHE A 237 -19.61 -57.34 -23.16
N ASP A 238 -20.68 -57.07 -22.41
CA ASP A 238 -21.79 -56.22 -22.83
C ASP A 238 -21.46 -54.73 -22.67
N LEU A 239 -20.95 -54.14 -23.77
CA LEU A 239 -20.62 -52.71 -23.86
C LEU A 239 -21.79 -51.77 -23.52
N SER A 240 -23.05 -52.23 -23.66
CA SER A 240 -24.22 -51.40 -23.34
C SER A 240 -24.39 -51.12 -21.85
N LYS A 241 -23.77 -51.94 -20.99
CA LYS A 241 -23.65 -51.69 -19.55
C LYS A 241 -22.58 -50.64 -19.28
N THR A 242 -21.42 -50.76 -19.94
CA THR A 242 -20.31 -49.78 -19.87
C THR A 242 -20.82 -48.38 -20.19
N ASP A 243 -21.49 -48.20 -21.33
CA ASP A 243 -21.94 -46.87 -21.78
C ASP A 243 -22.91 -46.22 -20.77
N LYS A 244 -23.76 -47.02 -20.10
CA LYS A 244 -24.66 -46.55 -19.03
C LYS A 244 -23.91 -46.17 -17.75
N LEU A 245 -22.95 -47.00 -17.32
CA LEU A 245 -22.16 -46.76 -16.11
C LEU A 245 -21.24 -45.54 -16.27
N VAL A 246 -20.57 -45.41 -17.42
CA VAL A 246 -19.75 -44.24 -17.78
C VAL A 246 -20.61 -42.97 -17.83
N ALA A 247 -21.82 -43.02 -18.42
CA ALA A 247 -22.73 -41.88 -18.40
C ALA A 247 -23.16 -41.46 -16.98
N GLN A 248 -23.48 -42.43 -16.10
CA GLN A 248 -23.81 -42.16 -14.70
C GLN A 248 -22.62 -41.61 -13.90
N PHE A 249 -21.41 -42.14 -14.15
CA PHE A 249 -20.19 -41.68 -13.51
C PHE A 249 -19.87 -40.23 -13.92
N ASN A 250 -19.90 -39.93 -15.23
CA ASN A 250 -19.68 -38.59 -15.75
C ASN A 250 -20.72 -37.58 -15.24
N ALA A 251 -21.99 -37.97 -15.13
CA ALA A 251 -23.02 -37.13 -14.53
C ALA A 251 -22.71 -36.81 -13.05
N ARG A 252 -22.39 -37.82 -12.23
CA ARG A 252 -22.01 -37.63 -10.81
C ARG A 252 -20.73 -36.80 -10.65
N LYS A 253 -19.76 -36.95 -11.55
CA LYS A 253 -18.52 -36.16 -11.57
C LYS A 253 -18.83 -34.70 -11.88
N ALA A 254 -19.64 -34.43 -12.90
CA ALA A 254 -20.10 -33.08 -13.24
C ALA A 254 -20.92 -32.43 -12.11
N GLU A 255 -21.79 -33.18 -11.42
CA GLU A 255 -22.54 -32.70 -10.25
C GLU A 255 -21.61 -32.34 -9.07
N LYS A 256 -20.62 -33.20 -8.76
CA LYS A 256 -19.60 -32.91 -7.74
C LYS A 256 -18.78 -31.67 -8.10
N GLU A 257 -18.28 -31.57 -9.33
CA GLU A 257 -17.53 -30.41 -9.82
C GLU A 257 -18.37 -29.12 -9.78
N ALA A 258 -19.64 -29.18 -10.18
CA ALA A 258 -20.55 -28.05 -10.10
C ALA A 258 -20.83 -27.63 -8.64
N SER A 259 -20.96 -28.59 -7.72
CA SER A 259 -21.10 -28.31 -6.28
C SER A 259 -19.85 -27.65 -5.69
N ILE A 260 -18.65 -28.14 -6.04
CA ILE A 260 -17.38 -27.54 -5.62
C ILE A 260 -17.23 -26.12 -6.17
N LYS A 261 -17.51 -25.90 -7.46
CA LYS A 261 -17.50 -24.57 -8.10
C LYS A 261 -18.53 -23.63 -7.45
N ALA A 262 -19.73 -24.11 -7.14
CA ALA A 262 -20.75 -23.33 -6.44
C ALA A 262 -20.30 -22.94 -5.01
N GLN A 263 -19.65 -23.84 -4.27
CA GLN A 263 -19.07 -23.53 -2.95
C GLN A 263 -17.90 -22.54 -3.04
N SER A 264 -17.05 -22.63 -4.07
CA SER A 264 -15.99 -21.64 -4.34
C SER A 264 -16.59 -20.26 -4.61
N MET A 265 -17.55 -20.20 -5.54
CA MET A 265 -18.25 -18.97 -5.92
C MET A 265 -19.02 -18.35 -4.74
N ALA A 266 -19.61 -19.16 -3.85
CA ALA A 266 -20.26 -18.67 -2.64
C ALA A 266 -19.28 -17.94 -1.71
N LYS A 267 -18.08 -18.50 -1.48
CA LYS A 267 -17.01 -17.87 -0.67
C LYS A 267 -16.48 -16.58 -1.32
N ILE A 268 -16.36 -16.56 -2.66
CA ILE A 268 -15.96 -15.36 -3.42
C ILE A 268 -17.02 -14.27 -3.25
N ASN A 269 -18.31 -14.59 -3.37
CA ASN A 269 -19.40 -13.65 -3.19
C ASN A 269 -19.52 -13.12 -1.75
N GLU A 270 -19.35 -14.00 -0.75
CA GLU A 270 -19.25 -13.63 0.67
C GLU A 270 -18.13 -12.59 0.89
N LYS A 271 -16.90 -12.90 0.44
CA LYS A 271 -15.78 -11.95 0.55
C LYS A 271 -15.95 -10.69 -0.30
N ALA A 272 -16.63 -10.74 -1.43
CA ALA A 272 -16.97 -9.54 -2.19
C ALA A 272 -17.91 -8.61 -1.40
N SER A 273 -18.88 -9.17 -0.67
CA SER A 273 -19.77 -8.38 0.21
C SER A 273 -19.03 -7.78 1.41
N GLU A 274 -18.05 -8.51 1.98
CA GLU A 274 -17.17 -7.95 3.02
C GLU A 274 -16.35 -6.78 2.46
N VAL A 275 -15.76 -6.90 1.26
CA VAL A 275 -15.02 -5.80 0.60
C VAL A 275 -15.90 -4.56 0.43
N THR A 276 -17.17 -4.70 0.03
CA THR A 276 -18.07 -3.53 -0.07
C THR A 276 -18.32 -2.88 1.29
N SER A 277 -18.59 -3.67 2.34
CA SER A 277 -18.80 -3.12 3.69
C SER A 277 -17.55 -2.44 4.27
N ALA A 278 -16.37 -2.99 4.01
CA ALA A 278 -15.10 -2.42 4.44
C ALA A 278 -14.75 -1.14 3.68
N LYS A 279 -15.10 -1.05 2.37
CA LYS A 279 -14.98 0.18 1.58
C LYS A 279 -15.86 1.30 2.15
N GLU A 280 -17.12 1.01 2.46
CA GLU A 280 -18.04 1.99 3.07
C GLU A 280 -17.56 2.47 4.45
N ALA A 281 -16.92 1.59 5.23
CA ALA A 281 -16.30 1.98 6.50
C ALA A 281 -15.12 2.93 6.30
N TYR A 282 -14.18 2.55 5.43
CA TYR A 282 -13.04 3.39 5.05
C TYR A 282 -13.47 4.77 4.54
N GLU A 283 -14.43 4.86 3.62
CA GLU A 283 -14.93 6.14 3.09
C GLU A 283 -15.59 7.01 4.17
N ARG A 284 -16.28 6.39 5.14
CA ARG A 284 -16.88 7.09 6.28
C ARG A 284 -15.83 7.67 7.22
N ASP A 285 -14.80 6.91 7.53
CA ASP A 285 -13.76 7.32 8.47
C ASP A 285 -12.81 8.36 7.84
N GLN A 286 -12.50 8.23 6.54
CA GLN A 286 -11.86 9.28 5.75
C GLN A 286 -12.66 10.60 5.76
N LYS A 287 -13.99 10.53 5.63
CA LYS A 287 -14.87 11.70 5.74
C LYS A 287 -14.90 12.31 7.14
N ASN A 288 -14.69 11.52 8.19
CA ASN A 288 -14.60 12.01 9.57
C ASN A 288 -13.23 12.65 9.86
N LEU A 289 -12.14 12.03 9.40
CA LEU A 289 -10.78 12.58 9.43
C LEU A 289 -10.72 13.96 8.76
N LYS A 290 -11.31 14.08 7.56
CA LYS A 290 -11.46 15.34 6.81
C LYS A 290 -12.12 16.45 7.64
N LYS A 291 -13.21 16.14 8.35
CA LYS A 291 -13.89 17.10 9.24
C LYS A 291 -13.03 17.49 10.43
N ALA A 292 -12.30 16.55 11.03
CA ALA A 292 -11.42 16.83 12.15
C ALA A 292 -10.27 17.78 11.77
N HIS A 293 -9.68 17.60 10.58
CA HIS A 293 -8.71 18.56 10.02
C HIS A 293 -9.31 19.96 9.84
N GLN A 294 -10.51 20.06 9.25
CA GLN A 294 -11.19 21.34 9.03
C GLN A 294 -11.53 22.07 10.33
N GLU A 295 -11.99 21.36 11.36
CA GLU A 295 -12.29 21.95 12.66
C GLU A 295 -11.00 22.37 13.40
N LEU A 296 -9.91 21.59 13.32
CA LEU A 296 -8.61 21.98 13.90
C LEU A 296 -8.06 23.26 13.28
N GLU A 297 -8.03 23.35 11.94
CA GLU A 297 -7.59 24.57 11.22
C GLU A 297 -8.44 25.79 11.62
N LYS A 298 -9.75 25.60 11.78
CA LYS A 298 -10.65 26.65 12.27
C LYS A 298 -10.32 27.09 13.71
N ARG A 299 -10.02 26.16 14.63
CA ARG A 299 -9.62 26.50 16.01
C ARG A 299 -8.26 27.18 16.07
N ILE A 300 -7.31 26.78 15.24
CA ILE A 300 -6.02 27.46 15.10
C ILE A 300 -6.24 28.91 14.62
N HIS A 301 -7.09 29.11 13.61
CA HIS A 301 -7.42 30.45 13.13
C HIS A 301 -8.15 31.32 14.17
N GLU A 302 -9.08 30.75 14.94
CA GLU A 302 -9.74 31.42 16.08
C GLU A 302 -8.71 31.84 17.14
N TYR A 303 -7.76 30.96 17.49
CA TYR A 303 -6.67 31.25 18.42
C TYR A 303 -5.73 32.36 17.91
N ASP A 304 -5.22 32.23 16.68
CA ASP A 304 -4.31 33.20 16.06
C ASP A 304 -4.94 34.60 15.96
N THR A 305 -6.24 34.67 15.66
CA THR A 305 -6.98 35.94 15.63
C THR A 305 -7.07 36.57 17.02
N VAL A 306 -7.39 35.77 18.05
CA VAL A 306 -7.49 36.24 19.44
C VAL A 306 -6.14 36.73 19.97
N VAL A 307 -5.04 36.04 19.65
CA VAL A 307 -3.67 36.44 20.00
C VAL A 307 -3.25 37.70 19.22
N GLY A 308 -3.53 37.77 17.93
CA GLY A 308 -3.19 38.90 17.07
C GLY A 308 -3.89 40.21 17.45
N GLU A 309 -5.12 40.11 17.97
CA GLU A 309 -5.90 41.25 18.49
C GLU A 309 -5.54 41.64 19.93
N ALA A 310 -4.55 40.98 20.56
CA ALA A 310 -4.09 41.22 21.93
C ALA A 310 -5.22 41.17 22.98
N LYS A 311 -6.15 40.20 22.83
CA LYS A 311 -7.26 39.97 23.75
C LYS A 311 -6.80 39.40 25.12
N PRO A 312 -7.68 39.40 26.15
CA PRO A 312 -7.32 38.96 27.50
C PRO A 312 -6.77 37.53 27.58
N GLU A 313 -5.82 37.31 28.48
CA GLU A 313 -5.07 36.05 28.64
C GLU A 313 -5.98 34.84 28.94
N GLU A 314 -7.09 35.03 29.66
CA GLU A 314 -8.12 34.00 29.87
C GLU A 314 -8.73 33.50 28.55
N LEU A 315 -9.00 34.41 27.61
CA LEU A 315 -9.62 34.04 26.33
C LEU A 315 -8.62 33.30 25.44
N CYS A 316 -7.34 33.71 25.44
CA CYS A 316 -6.26 32.98 24.77
C CYS A 316 -6.07 31.57 25.34
N ASN A 317 -6.20 31.39 26.66
CA ASN A 317 -6.12 30.09 27.30
C ASN A 317 -7.31 29.18 26.94
N ILE A 318 -8.52 29.74 26.84
CA ILE A 318 -9.72 29.00 26.40
C ILE A 318 -9.58 28.55 24.94
N THR A 319 -9.18 29.44 24.02
CA THR A 319 -8.99 29.06 22.61
C THR A 319 -7.81 28.09 22.41
N LEU A 320 -6.74 28.21 23.19
CA LEU A 320 -5.65 27.22 23.19
C LEU A 320 -6.13 25.84 23.66
N GLN A 321 -7.08 25.78 24.60
CA GLN A 321 -7.64 24.49 25.02
C GLN A 321 -8.53 23.88 23.93
N THR A 322 -9.35 24.67 23.23
CA THR A 322 -10.17 24.14 22.12
C THR A 322 -9.31 23.67 20.93
N VAL A 323 -8.14 24.25 20.70
CA VAL A 323 -7.14 23.72 19.75
C VAL A 323 -6.67 22.33 20.19
N LYS A 324 -6.24 22.16 21.45
CA LYS A 324 -5.77 20.84 21.97
C LYS A 324 -6.85 19.77 21.93
N ASP A 325 -8.10 20.13 22.23
CA ASP A 325 -9.22 19.19 22.18
C ASP A 325 -9.51 18.76 20.73
N ALA A 326 -9.36 19.68 19.76
CA ALA A 326 -9.43 19.37 18.33
C ALA A 326 -8.23 18.55 17.83
N GLU A 327 -7.00 18.82 18.29
CA GLU A 327 -5.80 18.01 18.01
C GLU A 327 -5.99 16.56 18.49
N LYS A 328 -6.51 16.37 19.71
CA LYS A 328 -6.82 15.04 20.26
C LYS A 328 -7.87 14.32 19.42
N THR A 329 -8.94 15.01 19.05
CA THR A 329 -10.00 14.46 18.19
C THR A 329 -9.45 14.05 16.82
N LEU A 330 -8.55 14.86 16.24
CA LEU A 330 -7.89 14.55 14.99
C LEU A 330 -7.01 13.30 15.11
N GLU A 331 -6.24 13.14 16.18
CA GLU A 331 -5.40 11.96 16.38
C GLU A 331 -6.23 10.68 16.55
N GLU A 332 -7.36 10.75 17.27
CA GLU A 332 -8.33 9.64 17.37
C GLU A 332 -8.91 9.26 16.00
N MET A 333 -9.25 10.25 15.15
CA MET A 333 -9.75 9.99 13.79
C MET A 333 -8.70 9.41 12.84
N LYS A 334 -7.41 9.75 13.01
CA LYS A 334 -6.32 9.14 12.20
C LYS A 334 -6.19 7.65 12.48
N VAL A 335 -6.20 7.25 13.76
CA VAL A 335 -6.11 5.83 14.15
C VAL A 335 -7.25 5.03 13.54
N LEU A 336 -8.49 5.53 13.59
CA LEU A 336 -9.65 4.89 12.96
C LEU A 336 -9.55 4.84 11.42
N ALA A 337 -9.02 5.89 10.79
CA ALA A 337 -8.79 5.92 9.34
C ALA A 337 -7.70 4.93 8.89
N ASP A 338 -6.65 4.74 9.69
CA ASP A 338 -5.60 3.75 9.44
C ASP A 338 -6.11 2.31 9.67
N GLU A 339 -6.85 2.06 10.75
CA GLU A 339 -7.45 0.75 11.05
C GLU A 339 -8.46 0.31 9.98
N SER A 340 -9.34 1.22 9.53
CA SER A 340 -10.31 0.95 8.46
C SER A 340 -9.63 0.73 7.11
N ALA A 341 -8.56 1.48 6.80
CA ALA A 341 -7.76 1.28 5.59
C ALA A 341 -7.05 -0.08 5.57
N ASP A 342 -6.43 -0.49 6.69
CA ASP A 342 -5.77 -1.80 6.78
C ASP A 342 -6.77 -2.96 6.80
N ASN A 343 -7.94 -2.80 7.41
CA ASN A 343 -9.04 -3.76 7.29
C ASN A 343 -9.46 -3.93 5.82
N PHE A 344 -9.79 -2.84 5.13
CA PHE A 344 -10.18 -2.86 3.72
C PHE A 344 -9.13 -3.54 2.83
N ARG A 345 -7.84 -3.24 3.03
CA ARG A 345 -6.73 -3.93 2.34
C ARG A 345 -6.69 -5.42 2.65
N SER A 346 -6.86 -5.82 3.90
CA SER A 346 -6.78 -7.22 4.32
C SER A 346 -7.90 -8.07 3.70
N VAL A 347 -9.13 -7.53 3.65
CA VAL A 347 -10.29 -8.20 3.04
C VAL A 347 -10.17 -8.20 1.51
N LYS A 348 -9.71 -7.11 0.89
CA LYS A 348 -9.43 -7.06 -0.55
C LYS A 348 -8.36 -8.08 -0.96
N LEU A 349 -7.30 -8.23 -0.17
CA LEU A 349 -6.26 -9.25 -0.37
C LEU A 349 -6.81 -10.67 -0.17
N ALA A 350 -7.68 -10.91 0.81
CA ALA A 350 -8.32 -12.21 1.01
C ALA A 350 -9.22 -12.59 -0.18
N LEU A 351 -10.02 -11.65 -0.70
CA LEU A 351 -10.80 -11.86 -1.93
C LEU A 351 -9.90 -12.12 -3.14
N ARG A 352 -8.80 -11.39 -3.27
CA ARG A 352 -7.81 -11.61 -4.33
C ARG A 352 -7.21 -13.03 -4.26
N ASN A 353 -6.73 -13.47 -3.10
CA ASN A 353 -6.17 -14.82 -2.93
C ASN A 353 -7.16 -15.94 -3.29
N LEU A 354 -8.48 -15.72 -3.15
CA LEU A 354 -9.51 -16.67 -3.57
C LEU A 354 -9.73 -16.69 -5.09
N LYS A 355 -9.48 -15.57 -5.78
CA LYS A 355 -9.56 -15.47 -7.26
C LYS A 355 -8.28 -15.93 -7.94
N ASP A 356 -7.12 -15.55 -7.41
CA ASP A 356 -5.80 -15.90 -7.97
C ASP A 356 -5.57 -17.44 -7.98
N ALA A 357 -6.26 -18.18 -7.10
CA ALA A 357 -6.29 -19.64 -7.11
C ALA A 357 -6.93 -20.26 -8.38
N GLU A 358 -7.69 -19.49 -9.16
CA GLU A 358 -8.26 -19.90 -10.46
C GLU A 358 -7.45 -19.34 -11.66
N GLY A 359 -6.30 -18.70 -11.41
CA GLY A 359 -5.38 -18.21 -12.44
C GLY A 359 -5.78 -16.86 -13.05
N ALA A 360 -5.43 -15.78 -12.35
CA ALA A 360 -5.50 -14.41 -12.86
C ALA A 360 -4.16 -13.70 -12.62
N GLU A 361 -3.70 -12.92 -13.61
CA GLU A 361 -2.44 -12.17 -13.54
C GLU A 361 -2.54 -10.95 -12.62
N ASP A 362 -1.39 -10.47 -12.15
CA ASP A 362 -1.27 -9.37 -11.19
C ASP A 362 -1.92 -8.06 -11.67
N GLU A 363 -3.03 -7.67 -11.03
CA GLU A 363 -3.35 -6.25 -10.85
C GLU A 363 -2.33 -5.64 -9.86
N ASP A 364 -1.17 -5.27 -10.42
CA ASP A 364 -0.10 -4.56 -9.74
C ASP A 364 -0.58 -3.20 -9.20
N GLU A 365 0.02 -2.72 -8.10
CA GLU A 365 -0.24 -1.37 -7.57
C GLU A 365 0.07 -0.31 -8.65
N VAL A 366 -0.96 0.23 -9.33
CA VAL A 366 -0.80 1.15 -10.47
C VAL A 366 0.16 2.29 -10.15
N GLY A 367 1.18 2.44 -11.00
CA GLY A 367 2.20 3.49 -10.93
C GLY A 367 3.64 2.96 -10.81
N ILE A 368 4.62 3.80 -11.15
CA ILE A 368 6.04 3.43 -11.04
C ILE A 368 6.51 3.51 -9.58
N ARG A 369 7.25 2.48 -9.11
CA ARG A 369 7.85 2.49 -7.77
C ARG A 369 9.23 3.17 -7.80
N ILE A 370 9.38 4.28 -7.07
CA ILE A 370 10.61 5.12 -7.05
C ILE A 370 11.25 5.15 -5.66
N GLU A 371 12.59 5.22 -5.55
CA GLU A 371 13.25 5.55 -4.27
C GLU A 371 13.28 7.07 -4.06
N LEU A 372 13.21 7.55 -2.81
CA LEU A 372 13.28 8.99 -2.49
C LEU A 372 14.55 9.67 -3.04
N LYS A 373 15.66 8.93 -3.16
CA LYS A 373 16.92 9.41 -3.74
C LYS A 373 16.82 9.74 -5.24
N GLU A 374 15.91 9.07 -5.94
CA GLU A 374 15.70 9.21 -7.39
C GLU A 374 14.66 10.30 -7.71
N LEU A 375 14.00 10.86 -6.69
CA LEU A 375 12.89 11.79 -6.84
C LEU A 375 13.25 13.04 -7.66
N ASP A 376 14.43 13.64 -7.47
CA ASP A 376 14.88 14.78 -8.28
C ASP A 376 15.03 14.40 -9.77
N GLU A 377 15.57 13.21 -10.04
CA GLU A 377 15.80 12.73 -11.40
C GLU A 377 14.51 12.35 -12.12
N VAL A 378 13.61 11.64 -11.44
CA VAL A 378 12.33 11.20 -12.02
C VAL A 378 11.32 12.34 -12.08
N LEU A 379 11.11 13.10 -11.00
CA LEU A 379 10.03 14.09 -10.90
C LEU A 379 10.45 15.45 -11.49
N MET A 380 11.61 15.97 -11.06
CA MET A 380 12.04 17.34 -11.40
C MET A 380 12.69 17.36 -12.78
N ARG A 381 13.65 16.47 -13.04
CA ARG A 381 14.37 16.40 -14.33
C ARG A 381 13.65 15.61 -15.41
N ASP A 382 12.71 14.73 -15.04
CA ASP A 382 12.02 13.81 -15.97
C ASP A 382 13.01 13.00 -16.83
N VAL A 383 13.95 12.31 -16.16
CA VAL A 383 14.94 11.47 -16.84
C VAL A 383 14.24 10.35 -17.62
N GLY A 384 14.46 10.34 -18.94
CA GLY A 384 13.76 9.45 -19.87
C GLY A 384 12.44 10.02 -20.40
N ASN A 385 12.08 11.25 -20.05
CA ASN A 385 10.89 12.01 -20.50
C ASN A 385 9.53 11.34 -20.23
N LYS A 386 9.46 10.40 -19.29
CA LYS A 386 8.27 9.58 -19.04
C LYS A 386 7.04 10.42 -18.66
N ILE A 387 7.22 11.48 -17.88
CA ILE A 387 6.12 12.37 -17.48
C ILE A 387 5.65 13.17 -18.69
N ARG A 388 6.58 13.79 -19.42
CA ARG A 388 6.28 14.58 -20.63
C ARG A 388 5.57 13.73 -21.68
N ASP A 389 6.10 12.56 -21.98
CA ASP A 389 5.61 11.68 -23.04
C ASP A 389 4.28 11.00 -22.63
N SER A 390 3.98 10.87 -21.32
CA SER A 390 2.66 10.44 -20.83
C SER A 390 1.54 11.47 -21.06
N GLY A 391 1.89 12.73 -21.32
CA GLY A 391 0.93 13.84 -21.42
C GLY A 391 0.28 14.28 -20.10
N LYS A 392 0.34 13.48 -19.03
CA LYS A 392 -0.33 13.75 -17.74
C LYS A 392 0.52 14.59 -16.77
N TRP A 393 -0.05 14.95 -15.62
CA TRP A 393 0.69 15.50 -14.48
C TRP A 393 1.06 14.39 -13.47
N PRO A 394 2.22 14.47 -12.80
CA PRO A 394 2.64 13.49 -11.82
C PRO A 394 1.80 13.51 -10.53
N LEU A 395 1.33 12.32 -10.11
CA LEU A 395 0.79 12.05 -8.77
C LEU A 395 1.82 11.25 -7.98
N VAL A 396 2.26 11.79 -6.84
CA VAL A 396 3.21 11.12 -5.95
C VAL A 396 2.48 10.62 -4.70
N ILE A 397 2.39 9.30 -4.58
CA ILE A 397 1.86 8.61 -3.42
C ILE A 397 3.02 8.34 -2.45
N ASP A 398 3.04 9.06 -1.33
CA ASP A 398 4.05 8.94 -0.28
C ASP A 398 3.44 8.88 1.12
N VAL A 399 3.32 7.65 1.63
CA VAL A 399 2.86 7.33 2.98
C VAL A 399 3.85 7.82 4.05
N SER A 400 5.13 8.00 3.71
CA SER A 400 6.16 8.42 4.68
C SER A 400 6.23 9.94 4.93
N LYS A 401 5.50 10.74 4.13
CA LYS A 401 5.51 12.22 4.14
C LYS A 401 6.89 12.86 3.89
N GLN A 402 7.90 12.08 3.50
CA GLN A 402 9.26 12.55 3.21
C GLN A 402 9.33 13.38 1.91
N VAL A 403 8.49 13.07 0.92
CA VAL A 403 8.33 13.85 -0.32
C VAL A 403 7.79 15.25 -0.03
N SER A 404 6.76 15.35 0.82
CA SER A 404 6.18 16.63 1.23
C SER A 404 7.24 17.54 1.85
N VAL A 405 8.04 16.99 2.78
CA VAL A 405 9.17 17.69 3.40
C VAL A 405 10.21 18.08 2.35
N PHE A 406 10.63 17.16 1.48
CA PHE A 406 11.60 17.44 0.42
C PHE A 406 11.12 18.59 -0.49
N LEU A 407 9.92 18.48 -1.07
CA LEU A 407 9.43 19.44 -2.05
C LEU A 407 9.21 20.83 -1.43
N ARG A 408 8.77 20.91 -0.17
CA ARG A 408 8.63 22.17 0.59
C ARG A 408 9.97 22.91 0.80
N TYR A 409 11.10 22.22 0.83
CA TYR A 409 12.44 22.82 0.93
C TYR A 409 13.19 22.93 -0.41
N THR A 410 12.66 22.36 -1.49
CA THR A 410 13.12 22.66 -2.86
C THR A 410 12.46 23.92 -3.41
N ASP A 411 12.94 24.40 -4.57
CA ASP A 411 12.47 25.61 -5.22
C ASP A 411 11.12 25.41 -5.96
N THR A 412 10.06 25.12 -5.19
CA THR A 412 8.69 24.90 -5.68
C THR A 412 7.68 25.86 -5.06
N ASN A 413 6.56 26.05 -5.74
CA ASN A 413 5.40 26.76 -5.20
C ASN A 413 4.49 25.76 -4.47
N TYR A 414 4.84 25.47 -3.22
CA TYR A 414 4.15 24.51 -2.37
C TYR A 414 2.86 25.08 -1.77
N VAL A 415 1.76 24.32 -1.89
CA VAL A 415 0.42 24.63 -1.38
C VAL A 415 -0.09 23.42 -0.61
N ASN A 416 -0.39 23.61 0.69
CA ASN A 416 -1.06 22.60 1.51
C ASN A 416 -2.58 22.73 1.33
N ALA A 417 -3.25 21.70 0.78
CA ALA A 417 -4.69 21.73 0.51
C ALA A 417 -5.55 21.77 1.78
N CYS A 418 -5.04 21.28 2.92
CA CYS A 418 -5.73 21.39 4.21
C CYS A 418 -5.73 22.83 4.77
N SER A 419 -4.77 23.67 4.37
CA SER A 419 -4.61 25.00 4.95
C SER A 419 -5.54 26.02 4.31
N SER A 420 -6.49 26.52 5.10
CA SER A 420 -7.45 27.56 4.69
C SER A 420 -6.76 28.79 4.08
N THR A 421 -5.64 29.23 4.68
CA THR A 421 -4.84 30.35 4.20
C THR A 421 -4.08 30.05 2.91
N ASN A 422 -3.87 28.78 2.55
CA ASN A 422 -3.22 28.38 1.29
C ASN A 422 -4.24 28.30 0.15
N MET A 423 -5.46 27.84 0.47
CA MET A 423 -6.60 27.70 -0.43
C MET A 423 -7.38 29.01 -0.65
N GLU A 424 -6.97 30.13 -0.06
CA GLU A 424 -7.55 31.45 -0.35
C GLU A 424 -7.39 31.78 -1.86
N PRO A 425 -8.46 32.11 -2.60
CA PRO A 425 -8.43 32.26 -4.06
C PRO A 425 -7.33 33.18 -4.59
N ASN A 426 -7.05 34.30 -3.92
CA ASN A 426 -5.99 35.22 -4.35
C ASN A 426 -4.59 34.63 -4.20
N LYS A 427 -4.34 33.89 -3.10
CA LYS A 427 -3.04 33.30 -2.82
C LYS A 427 -2.79 32.07 -3.69
N LEU A 428 -3.82 31.24 -3.87
CA LEU A 428 -3.79 30.07 -4.77
C LEU A 428 -3.52 30.50 -6.21
N ARG A 429 -4.23 31.52 -6.72
CA ARG A 429 -3.99 32.14 -8.04
C ARG A 429 -2.58 32.70 -8.19
N ARG A 430 -2.06 33.44 -7.19
CA ARG A 430 -0.70 34.01 -7.23
C ARG A 430 0.38 32.93 -7.13
N SER A 431 0.11 31.80 -6.47
CA SER A 431 0.97 30.63 -6.43
C SER A 431 1.07 29.97 -7.82
N LEU A 432 -0.06 29.76 -8.49
CA LEU A 432 -0.13 29.26 -9.87
C LEU A 432 0.61 30.19 -10.85
N LEU A 433 0.28 31.48 -10.88
CA LEU A 433 0.94 32.46 -11.73
C LEU A 433 2.45 32.58 -11.46
N GLY A 434 2.85 32.51 -10.19
CA GLY A 434 4.26 32.48 -9.81
C GLY A 434 4.99 31.26 -10.38
N GLY A 435 4.36 30.09 -10.34
CA GLY A 435 4.93 28.84 -10.88
C GLY A 435 5.14 28.96 -12.39
N ILE A 436 4.10 29.36 -13.11
CA ILE A 436 4.12 29.55 -14.58
C ILE A 436 5.20 30.57 -14.98
N ARG A 437 5.21 31.75 -14.34
CA ARG A 437 6.15 32.83 -14.65
C ARG A 437 7.62 32.44 -14.52
N TYR A 438 7.96 31.69 -13.47
CA TYR A 438 9.33 31.25 -13.22
C TYR A 438 9.66 29.90 -13.84
N GLY A 439 8.68 29.17 -14.39
CA GLY A 439 8.85 27.79 -14.86
C GLY A 439 9.15 26.82 -13.71
N LYS A 440 8.62 27.10 -12.51
CA LYS A 440 8.81 26.29 -11.31
C LYS A 440 7.61 25.37 -11.10
N PRO A 441 7.81 24.17 -10.53
CA PRO A 441 6.68 23.31 -10.18
C PRO A 441 5.78 23.95 -9.13
N MET A 442 4.47 23.83 -9.30
CA MET A 442 3.48 24.03 -8.25
C MET A 442 3.16 22.68 -7.63
N VAL A 443 3.18 22.61 -6.30
CA VAL A 443 2.94 21.38 -5.55
C VAL A 443 1.62 21.53 -4.79
N LEU A 444 0.66 20.66 -5.08
CA LEU A 444 -0.58 20.51 -4.33
C LEU A 444 -0.44 19.29 -3.42
N ASP A 445 -0.35 19.53 -2.11
CA ASP A 445 -0.28 18.47 -1.11
C ASP A 445 -1.66 18.19 -0.54
N LEU A 446 -2.22 17.02 -0.87
CA LEU A 446 -3.50 16.52 -0.36
C LEU A 446 -3.39 16.00 1.08
N MET A 447 -2.17 15.83 1.61
CA MET A 447 -1.92 15.19 2.90
C MET A 447 -2.52 13.75 2.91
N ASP A 448 -3.07 13.33 4.05
CA ASP A 448 -3.72 12.04 4.31
C ASP A 448 -5.17 11.95 3.82
N VAL A 449 -5.73 13.01 3.23
CA VAL A 449 -7.16 13.13 2.90
C VAL A 449 -7.37 13.38 1.41
N ASP A 450 -8.41 12.79 0.79
CA ASP A 450 -8.80 13.18 -0.56
C ASP A 450 -9.53 14.54 -0.54
N LEU A 451 -8.84 15.57 -1.04
CA LEU A 451 -9.30 16.96 -1.13
C LEU A 451 -9.44 17.46 -2.58
N MET A 452 -9.49 16.56 -3.57
CA MET A 452 -9.57 16.95 -4.98
C MET A 452 -10.80 17.81 -5.27
N ASP A 453 -11.96 17.40 -4.77
CA ASP A 453 -13.22 18.10 -4.98
C ASP A 453 -13.20 19.52 -4.35
N GLU A 454 -12.44 19.74 -3.27
CA GLU A 454 -12.24 21.07 -2.67
C GLU A 454 -11.24 21.92 -3.45
N ILE A 455 -10.20 21.31 -4.03
CA ILE A 455 -9.23 22.00 -4.88
C ILE A 455 -9.89 22.50 -6.15
N GLU A 456 -10.66 21.65 -6.82
CA GLU A 456 -11.44 21.98 -8.01
C GLU A 456 -12.36 23.18 -7.74
N ARG A 457 -13.18 23.11 -6.67
CA ARG A 457 -14.03 24.22 -6.22
C ARG A 457 -13.24 25.49 -5.86
N ALA A 458 -12.04 25.37 -5.28
CA ALA A 458 -11.22 26.54 -4.95
C ALA A 458 -10.63 27.22 -6.20
N PHE A 459 -10.32 26.45 -7.25
CA PHE A 459 -9.94 26.99 -8.56
C PHE A 459 -11.15 27.57 -9.32
N ASP A 460 -12.33 26.96 -9.25
CA ASP A 460 -13.56 27.49 -9.87
C ASP A 460 -13.97 28.86 -9.30
N VAL A 461 -13.71 29.11 -8.01
CA VAL A 461 -13.91 30.42 -7.38
C VAL A 461 -12.94 31.49 -7.94
N ILE A 462 -11.82 31.09 -8.52
CA ILE A 462 -10.91 31.99 -9.26
C ILE A 462 -11.47 32.24 -10.67
N GLU A 463 -11.76 31.16 -11.40
CA GLU A 463 -12.38 31.13 -12.71
C GLU A 463 -12.97 29.73 -12.97
N PHE A 464 -14.21 29.66 -13.43
CA PHE A 464 -14.93 28.40 -13.64
C PHE A 464 -14.26 27.50 -14.69
N GLY A 465 -14.02 26.23 -14.36
CA GLY A 465 -13.32 25.27 -15.21
C GLY A 465 -11.78 25.40 -15.22
N LEU A 466 -11.22 26.28 -14.38
CA LEU A 466 -9.77 26.53 -14.35
C LEU A 466 -8.96 25.28 -13.97
N PHE A 467 -9.49 24.40 -13.11
CA PHE A 467 -8.76 23.18 -12.74
C PHE A 467 -8.63 22.21 -13.92
N ASP A 468 -9.67 22.06 -14.73
CA ASP A 468 -9.64 21.28 -15.96
C ASP A 468 -8.68 21.86 -17.01
N GLU A 469 -8.63 23.19 -17.15
CA GLU A 469 -7.62 23.86 -18.00
C GLU A 469 -6.18 23.61 -17.52
N ILE A 470 -5.95 23.51 -16.21
CA ILE A 470 -4.65 23.16 -15.65
C ILE A 470 -4.35 21.68 -15.94
N MET A 471 -5.28 20.76 -15.65
CA MET A 471 -5.09 19.32 -15.82
C MET A 471 -4.88 18.91 -17.28
N SER A 472 -5.65 19.50 -18.20
CA SER A 472 -5.49 19.33 -19.66
C SER A 472 -4.29 20.08 -20.26
N LYS A 473 -3.59 20.89 -19.44
CA LYS A 473 -2.50 21.81 -19.86
C LYS A 473 -2.96 22.93 -20.82
N GLY A 474 -4.27 23.08 -21.04
CA GLY A 474 -4.87 24.15 -21.84
C GLY A 474 -4.46 25.54 -21.36
N LEU A 475 -4.30 25.75 -20.05
CA LEU A 475 -3.89 27.04 -19.47
C LEU A 475 -2.50 27.52 -19.97
N LEU A 476 -1.63 26.61 -20.40
CA LEU A 476 -0.31 26.95 -20.97
C LEU A 476 -0.36 27.26 -22.47
N GLN A 477 -1.44 26.88 -23.16
CA GLN A 477 -1.60 27.10 -24.60
C GLN A 477 -2.03 28.55 -24.87
N ASN A 478 -1.49 29.15 -25.94
CA ASN A 478 -1.83 30.52 -26.37
C ASN A 478 -1.72 31.58 -25.25
N GLU A 479 -0.84 31.36 -24.27
CA GLU A 479 -0.69 32.19 -23.06
C GLU A 479 -2.00 32.41 -22.27
N ALA A 480 -2.93 31.44 -22.28
CA ALA A 480 -4.22 31.55 -21.62
C ALA A 480 -4.13 31.95 -20.13
N TYR A 481 -3.07 31.54 -19.42
CA TYR A 481 -2.75 31.98 -18.05
C TYR A 481 -2.75 33.51 -17.83
N MET A 482 -2.56 34.33 -18.88
CA MET A 482 -2.58 35.80 -18.79
C MET A 482 -3.93 36.34 -18.30
N LYS A 483 -5.04 35.63 -18.54
CA LYS A 483 -6.39 36.02 -18.07
C LYS A 483 -6.51 36.08 -16.53
N LEU A 484 -5.64 35.37 -15.83
CA LEU A 484 -5.62 35.30 -14.36
C LEU A 484 -4.89 36.47 -13.70
N ILE A 485 -4.18 37.31 -14.46
CA ILE A 485 -3.41 38.45 -13.93
C ILE A 485 -4.37 39.58 -13.53
N ARG A 486 -4.27 40.06 -12.30
CA ARG A 486 -5.07 41.18 -11.78
C ARG A 486 -4.22 42.44 -11.68
N LYS A 487 -4.87 43.61 -11.77
CA LYS A 487 -4.21 44.93 -11.72
C LYS A 487 -3.46 45.17 -10.39
N ASP A 488 -3.88 44.46 -9.36
CA ASP A 488 -3.45 44.64 -7.97
C ASP A 488 -2.26 43.74 -7.59
N ASP A 489 -1.80 42.87 -8.50
CA ASP A 489 -0.79 41.84 -8.21
C ASP A 489 0.65 42.36 -8.03
N GLY A 490 0.94 43.60 -8.47
CA GLY A 490 2.26 44.21 -8.47
C GLY A 490 2.99 44.16 -9.82
N GLU A 491 4.01 45.01 -9.99
CA GLU A 491 4.79 45.11 -11.25
C GLU A 491 5.46 43.80 -11.65
N GLU A 492 5.72 42.91 -10.68
CA GLU A 492 6.33 41.63 -10.95
C GLU A 492 5.41 40.68 -11.74
N TYR A 493 4.08 40.83 -11.66
CA TYR A 493 3.11 40.05 -12.44
C TYR A 493 2.67 40.75 -13.74
N HIS A 494 3.34 41.83 -14.16
CA HIS A 494 3.06 42.46 -15.46
C HIS A 494 3.29 41.46 -16.62
N PRO A 495 2.43 41.38 -17.66
CA PRO A 495 2.51 40.39 -18.75
C PRO A 495 3.92 40.21 -19.35
N ASN A 496 4.63 41.31 -19.64
CA ASN A 496 6.02 41.30 -20.14
C ASN A 496 7.06 40.62 -19.21
N LYS A 497 6.69 40.16 -18.01
CA LYS A 497 7.54 39.40 -17.08
C LYS A 497 7.37 37.88 -17.22
N PHE A 498 6.37 37.43 -17.98
CA PHE A 498 6.18 36.04 -18.37
C PHE A 498 7.01 35.76 -19.63
N GLN A 499 7.49 34.53 -19.76
CA GLN A 499 8.26 34.07 -20.91
C GLN A 499 7.76 32.67 -21.26
N ASP A 500 7.28 32.46 -22.48
CA ASP A 500 6.75 31.18 -22.95
C ASP A 500 7.73 30.01 -22.70
N SER A 501 9.02 30.19 -23.01
CA SER A 501 10.09 29.22 -22.69
C SER A 501 10.30 28.86 -21.20
N ARG A 502 9.68 29.61 -20.27
CA ARG A 502 9.56 29.28 -18.85
C ARG A 502 8.19 28.70 -18.52
N ALA A 503 7.11 29.27 -19.05
CA ALA A 503 5.76 28.76 -18.88
C ALA A 503 5.65 27.28 -19.30
N GLN A 504 6.28 26.89 -20.42
CA GLN A 504 6.35 25.50 -20.88
C GLN A 504 7.13 24.54 -19.96
N LYS A 505 7.91 25.06 -18.99
CA LYS A 505 8.62 24.26 -17.97
C LYS A 505 7.81 24.08 -16.69
N PHE A 506 6.66 24.75 -16.58
CA PHE A 506 5.74 24.60 -15.46
C PHE A 506 5.33 23.13 -15.29
N LYS A 507 5.26 22.68 -14.05
CA LYS A 507 4.75 21.36 -13.68
C LYS A 507 3.74 21.51 -12.55
N LEU A 508 2.56 20.90 -12.69
CA LEU A 508 1.74 20.59 -11.53
C LEU A 508 2.22 19.26 -10.94
N ILE A 509 2.44 19.21 -9.63
CA ILE A 509 2.75 17.98 -8.89
C ILE A 509 1.67 17.82 -7.83
N ILE A 510 0.98 16.69 -7.82
CA ILE A 510 0.02 16.34 -6.78
C ILE A 510 0.70 15.33 -5.84
N ILE A 511 0.65 15.57 -4.52
CA ILE A 511 1.15 14.64 -3.50
C ILE A 511 -0.02 14.16 -2.67
N THR A 512 -0.01 12.88 -2.30
CA THR A 512 -0.89 12.38 -1.24
C THR A 512 -0.19 11.31 -0.41
N SER A 513 -0.52 11.27 0.88
CA SER A 513 -0.20 10.15 1.78
C SER A 513 -1.29 9.08 1.78
N ASN A 514 -2.46 9.34 1.19
CA ASN A 514 -3.44 8.30 0.92
C ASN A 514 -2.82 7.30 -0.08
N ARG A 515 -2.64 6.06 0.36
CA ARG A 515 -2.04 4.98 -0.43
C ARG A 515 -2.93 4.53 -1.60
N ASP A 516 -4.24 4.75 -1.46
CA ASP A 516 -5.30 4.30 -2.36
C ASP A 516 -6.20 5.51 -2.71
N PRO A 517 -5.68 6.48 -3.49
CA PRO A 517 -6.43 7.67 -3.92
C PRO A 517 -7.56 7.32 -4.89
N LYS A 518 -8.53 8.23 -5.08
CA LYS A 518 -9.65 8.06 -6.03
C LYS A 518 -9.16 7.60 -7.40
N GLU A 519 -9.91 6.67 -7.98
CA GLU A 519 -9.65 6.07 -9.29
C GLU A 519 -9.56 7.12 -10.41
N SER A 520 -10.45 8.13 -10.41
CA SER A 520 -10.38 9.27 -11.34
C SER A 520 -9.08 10.09 -11.23
N LEU A 521 -8.48 10.19 -10.05
CA LEU A 521 -7.18 10.85 -9.86
C LEU A 521 -6.05 9.96 -10.40
N VAL A 522 -6.10 8.64 -10.16
CA VAL A 522 -5.15 7.66 -10.72
C VAL A 522 -5.19 7.65 -12.25
N GLU A 523 -6.38 7.70 -12.85
CA GLU A 523 -6.57 7.71 -14.30
C GLU A 523 -6.12 9.03 -14.96
N SER A 524 -6.35 10.18 -14.32
CA SER A 524 -5.99 11.49 -14.88
C SER A 524 -4.52 11.88 -14.69
N THR A 525 -3.75 11.15 -13.88
CA THR A 525 -2.36 11.47 -13.54
C THR A 525 -1.35 10.40 -13.96
N TYR A 526 -0.07 10.73 -13.86
CA TYR A 526 1.04 9.79 -13.98
C TYR A 526 1.48 9.35 -12.58
N VAL A 527 1.05 8.18 -12.15
CA VAL A 527 1.20 7.72 -10.76
C VAL A 527 2.62 7.23 -10.46
N MET A 528 3.18 7.72 -9.35
CA MET A 528 4.44 7.30 -8.77
C MET A 528 4.23 6.92 -7.30
N ARG A 529 4.80 5.80 -6.88
CA ARG A 529 4.71 5.28 -5.50
C ARG A 529 6.09 5.29 -4.86
N VAL A 530 6.25 5.99 -3.75
CA VAL A 530 7.55 6.07 -3.07
C VAL A 530 7.80 4.82 -2.25
N LYS A 531 8.94 4.17 -2.52
CA LYS A 531 9.45 3.06 -1.70
C LYS A 531 9.92 3.61 -0.36
N VAL A 532 9.10 3.45 0.67
CA VAL A 532 9.55 3.55 2.06
C VAL A 532 10.49 2.37 2.30
N LYS A 533 11.75 2.62 2.65
CA LYS A 533 12.61 1.55 3.17
C LYS A 533 12.06 1.15 4.53
N LYS A 534 11.57 -0.09 4.60
CA LYS A 534 11.42 -0.81 5.86
C LYS A 534 12.80 -1.02 6.48
#